data_AF-B5VPQ3-F1
#
_entry.id   AF-B5VPQ3-F1
#
_cell.length_a   1.000
_cell.length_b   1.000
_cell.length_c   1.000
_cell.angle_alpha   90.00
_cell.angle_beta   90.00
_cell.angle_gamma   90.00
#
_symmetry.space_group_name_H-M   'P 1'
#
loop_
_entity.id
_entity.type
_entity.pdbx_description
1 polymer ?
#
loop_
_entity_poly.entity_id
_entity_poly.type
_entity_poly.pdbx_seq_one_letter_code
_entity_poly.pdbx_strand_id
1 'polypeptide(L)'
;GILNERNIRQIQFGLNKKFSTWYGSAVYFDPETKRLGCSETKGQLSSVSNSQYWLDTLFVCEYCFKYTDDQTRFVGHVASCPFQYRVPGKIKYKSPEYTIRRVKGSKYQLFCQCLCLFTKLYLDNKSMYFKVDHYEFYIVYETGSTKPMGFFSKDLVSYQQNNLACILIFPPYQRRGLGLLLIEFSYKLSQLEGVISGPEVPLSPFGLIGYLKYWSQILCWHLIEGDLAHYDKVTLEDLSIVTGMRVNDVILTLKHLNCIGENNQIYLQSLNSWLKLHGTKRNWFKLKDEYLLIDD
;
A
#
# COMPACT_ATOMS: atom_id res chain seq x y z
N GLY A 1 14.59 2.04 15.17
CA GLY A 1 15.60 2.20 14.11
C GLY A 1 15.22 3.21 13.03
N ILE A 2 14.32 4.16 13.30
CA ILE A 2 14.08 5.32 12.43
C ILE A 2 15.16 6.34 12.75
N LEU A 3 15.73 6.96 11.71
CA LEU A 3 16.70 8.04 11.84
C LEU A 3 16.03 9.35 11.45
N ASN A 4 16.45 10.45 12.08
CA ASN A 4 15.94 11.79 11.78
C ASN A 4 16.31 12.24 10.35
N GLU A 5 17.40 11.68 9.82
CA GLU A 5 17.90 11.98 8.48
C GLU A 5 18.04 10.70 7.65
N ARG A 6 17.97 10.87 6.33
CA ARG A 6 18.20 9.78 5.38
C ARG A 6 19.65 9.34 5.44
N ASN A 7 19.87 8.05 5.70
CA ASN A 7 21.20 7.44 5.73
C ASN A 7 21.56 6.67 4.45
N ILE A 8 20.59 6.38 3.59
CA ILE A 8 20.79 5.83 2.24
C ILE A 8 20.39 6.90 1.23
N ARG A 9 21.30 7.35 0.36
CA ARG A 9 21.00 8.44 -0.58
C ARG A 9 19.95 8.02 -1.60
N GLN A 10 20.17 6.88 -2.26
CA GLN A 10 19.32 6.39 -3.35
C GLN A 10 19.22 4.86 -3.39
N ILE A 11 18.16 4.39 -4.06
CA ILE A 11 17.97 2.99 -4.42
C ILE A 11 18.15 2.83 -5.93
N GLN A 12 18.89 1.80 -6.35
CA GLN A 12 18.82 1.22 -7.69
C GLN A 12 17.81 0.05 -7.66
N PHE A 13 16.61 0.25 -8.21
CA PHE A 13 15.52 -0.72 -8.23
C PHE A 13 15.40 -1.40 -9.61
N GLY A 14 15.84 -2.65 -9.70
CA GLY A 14 16.08 -3.30 -11.00
C GLY A 14 17.25 -2.62 -11.73
N LEU A 15 17.47 -2.93 -13.02
CA LEU A 15 18.65 -2.40 -13.74
C LEU A 15 18.50 -0.93 -14.16
N ASN A 16 17.27 -0.44 -14.28
CA ASN A 16 17.00 0.81 -15.02
C ASN A 16 16.37 1.93 -14.20
N LYS A 17 16.09 1.73 -12.89
CA LYS A 17 15.37 2.73 -12.08
C LYS A 17 16.22 3.15 -10.89
N LYS A 18 16.52 4.45 -10.77
CA LYS A 18 17.14 5.05 -9.58
C LYS A 18 16.22 6.10 -8.98
N PHE A 19 16.06 6.10 -7.67
CA PHE A 19 15.29 7.12 -6.96
C PHE A 19 15.74 7.24 -5.50
N SER A 20 15.59 8.43 -4.94
CA SER A 20 15.99 8.73 -3.56
C SER A 20 15.10 8.00 -2.55
N THR A 21 15.65 7.69 -1.38
CA THR A 21 14.84 7.29 -0.22
C THR A 21 14.09 8.49 0.35
N TRP A 22 13.02 8.24 1.09
CA TRP A 22 12.26 9.29 1.78
C TRP A 22 12.63 9.38 3.25
N TYR A 23 12.87 8.23 3.89
CA TYR A 23 13.13 8.14 5.32
C TYR A 23 14.45 7.42 5.63
N GLY A 24 15.07 7.79 6.74
CA GLY A 24 16.23 7.10 7.28
C GLY A 24 15.86 5.79 7.97
N SER A 25 16.69 4.77 7.79
CA SER A 25 16.46 3.44 8.33
C SER A 25 17.76 2.76 8.74
N ALA A 26 17.96 2.60 10.05
CA ALA A 26 19.13 1.93 10.61
C ALA A 26 19.05 0.40 10.53
N VAL A 27 17.87 -0.16 10.24
CA VAL A 27 17.59 -1.62 10.27
C VAL A 27 18.46 -2.44 9.32
N TYR A 28 18.99 -1.79 8.28
CA TYR A 28 19.84 -2.41 7.27
C TYR A 28 21.29 -2.62 7.75
N PHE A 29 21.68 -1.89 8.78
CA PHE A 29 23.07 -1.67 9.12
C PHE A 29 23.40 -2.29 10.47
N ASP A 30 24.61 -2.82 10.56
CA ASP A 30 25.21 -3.17 11.83
C ASP A 30 25.38 -1.90 12.69
N PRO A 31 24.98 -1.91 13.99
CA PRO A 31 24.98 -0.72 14.82
C PRO A 31 26.36 -0.08 15.02
N GLU A 32 27.42 -0.87 15.01
CA GLU A 32 28.79 -0.41 15.31
C GLU A 32 29.50 0.03 14.02
N THR A 33 29.52 -0.85 13.03
CA THR A 33 30.28 -0.65 11.80
C THR A 33 29.53 0.19 10.77
N LYS A 34 28.21 0.36 10.94
CA LYS A 34 27.31 1.00 9.95
C LYS A 34 27.42 0.37 8.56
N ARG A 35 27.89 -0.88 8.47
CA ARG A 35 27.94 -1.65 7.24
C ARG A 35 26.64 -2.39 7.03
N LEU A 36 26.28 -2.60 5.77
CA LEU A 36 25.10 -3.36 5.41
C LEU A 36 25.24 -4.79 5.95
N GLY A 37 24.23 -5.28 6.69
CA GLY A 37 24.32 -6.57 7.39
C GLY A 37 24.54 -7.80 6.49
N CYS A 38 24.35 -7.68 5.17
CA CYS A 38 24.63 -8.73 4.18
C CYS A 38 26.01 -8.64 3.50
N SER A 39 26.87 -7.72 3.94
CA SER A 39 28.21 -7.54 3.39
C SER A 39 29.18 -8.55 4.03
N GLU A 40 29.57 -9.58 3.26
CA GLU A 40 30.53 -10.63 3.71
C GLU A 40 32.00 -10.18 3.60
N THR A 41 32.26 -9.04 2.98
CA THR A 41 33.62 -8.52 2.80
C THR A 41 34.13 -7.90 4.10
N LYS A 42 34.87 -8.72 4.86
CA LYS A 42 35.88 -8.25 5.84
C LYS A 42 37.05 -7.58 5.08
N GLY A 43 36.76 -6.45 4.42
CA GLY A 43 37.69 -5.68 3.61
C GLY A 43 37.58 -4.19 3.90
N GLN A 44 38.70 -3.50 3.73
CA GLN A 44 39.09 -2.18 4.24
C GLN A 44 38.01 -1.09 4.23
N LEU A 45 38.08 -0.16 5.18
CA LEU A 45 37.43 1.14 5.11
C LEU A 45 37.65 1.70 3.69
N SER A 46 36.61 1.72 2.87
CA SER A 46 36.58 2.68 1.77
C SER A 46 36.62 4.04 2.45
N SER A 47 37.80 4.64 2.39
CA SER A 47 38.14 6.00 2.78
C SER A 47 36.91 6.90 2.81
N VAL A 48 36.66 7.46 3.99
CA VAL A 48 35.75 8.57 4.28
C VAL A 48 35.58 9.44 3.03
N SER A 49 34.51 9.18 2.27
CA SER A 49 34.00 10.19 1.35
C SER A 49 33.17 11.15 2.20
N ASN A 50 33.24 12.44 1.91
CA ASN A 50 32.46 13.54 2.52
C ASN A 50 30.93 13.37 2.28
N SER A 51 30.40 12.19 2.55
CA SER A 51 29.05 11.77 2.25
C SER A 51 28.21 11.94 3.50
N GLN A 52 27.21 12.81 3.40
CA GLN A 52 26.09 12.92 4.34
C GLN A 52 25.40 11.56 4.62
N TYR A 53 25.60 10.56 3.76
CA TYR A 53 24.95 9.26 3.79
C TYR A 53 25.91 8.12 4.20
N TRP A 54 25.39 7.13 4.93
CA TRP A 54 26.13 5.91 5.28
C TRP A 54 26.32 4.99 4.08
N LEU A 55 25.37 5.01 3.14
CA LEU A 55 25.42 4.27 1.89
C LEU A 55 24.91 5.17 0.74
N ASP A 56 25.71 5.31 -0.31
CA ASP A 56 25.28 6.08 -1.49
C ASP A 56 24.16 5.35 -2.23
N THR A 57 24.36 4.09 -2.60
CA THR A 57 23.39 3.33 -3.39
C THR A 57 23.10 1.98 -2.76
N LEU A 58 21.83 1.72 -2.46
CA LEU A 58 21.33 0.37 -2.16
C LEU A 58 20.79 -0.25 -3.45
N PHE A 59 21.34 -1.39 -3.86
CA PHE A 59 20.85 -2.14 -5.01
C PHE A 59 19.74 -3.09 -4.56
N VAL A 60 18.57 -3.03 -5.20
CA VAL A 60 17.37 -3.78 -4.83
C VAL A 60 16.77 -4.46 -6.06
N CYS A 61 16.60 -5.78 -5.98
CA CYS A 61 15.97 -6.57 -7.04
C CYS A 61 14.50 -6.18 -7.22
N GLU A 62 14.10 -5.82 -8.45
CA GLU A 62 12.73 -5.40 -8.70
C GLU A 62 11.70 -6.54 -8.66
N TYR A 63 12.14 -7.80 -8.65
CA TYR A 63 11.26 -8.97 -8.59
C TYR A 63 11.05 -9.49 -7.17
N CYS A 64 12.09 -9.47 -6.32
CA CYS A 64 12.07 -10.13 -5.01
C CYS A 64 12.51 -9.25 -3.84
N PHE A 65 12.86 -7.99 -4.10
CA PHE A 65 13.32 -7.01 -3.10
C PHE A 65 14.63 -7.37 -2.37
N LYS A 66 15.30 -8.47 -2.73
CA LYS A 66 16.63 -8.78 -2.20
C LYS A 66 17.58 -7.63 -2.51
N TYR A 67 18.41 -7.27 -1.53
CA TYR A 67 19.23 -6.08 -1.57
C TYR A 67 20.71 -6.35 -1.28
N THR A 68 21.58 -5.47 -1.77
CA THR A 68 23.03 -5.50 -1.57
C THR A 68 23.61 -4.10 -1.83
N ASP A 69 24.82 -3.84 -1.33
CA ASP A 69 25.67 -2.69 -1.63
C ASP A 69 26.67 -2.98 -2.77
N ASP A 70 26.72 -4.21 -3.28
CA ASP A 70 27.62 -4.66 -4.36
C ASP A 70 26.88 -4.75 -5.70
N GLN A 71 27.30 -3.92 -6.66
CA GLN A 71 26.71 -3.86 -8.00
C GLN A 71 26.88 -5.17 -8.80
N THR A 72 28.01 -5.85 -8.68
CA THR A 72 28.30 -7.09 -9.42
C THR A 72 27.41 -8.21 -8.93
N ARG A 73 27.29 -8.36 -7.60
CA ARG A 73 26.35 -9.32 -6.98
C ARG A 73 24.91 -9.01 -7.36
N PHE A 74 24.54 -7.73 -7.41
CA PHE A 74 23.22 -7.30 -7.83
C PHE A 74 22.90 -7.69 -9.28
N VAL A 75 23.78 -7.39 -10.23
CA VAL A 75 23.59 -7.72 -11.66
C VAL A 75 23.46 -9.24 -11.85
N GLY A 76 24.35 -10.01 -11.21
CA GLY A 76 24.29 -11.48 -11.25
C GLY A 76 22.99 -12.04 -10.64
N HIS A 77 22.52 -11.46 -9.53
CA HIS A 77 21.24 -11.83 -8.92
C HIS A 77 20.06 -11.49 -9.82
N VAL A 78 20.01 -10.28 -10.40
CA VAL A 78 18.91 -9.88 -11.26
C VAL A 78 18.79 -10.86 -12.42
N ALA A 79 19.88 -11.20 -13.11
CA ALA A 79 19.89 -12.12 -14.25
C ALA A 79 19.36 -13.54 -13.92
N SER A 80 19.55 -14.00 -12.68
CA SER A 80 19.20 -15.35 -12.24
C SER A 80 18.03 -15.41 -11.24
N CYS A 81 17.35 -14.29 -11.01
CA CYS A 81 16.32 -14.20 -9.97
C CYS A 81 15.14 -15.15 -10.29
N PRO A 82 14.79 -16.11 -9.41
CA PRO A 82 13.73 -17.07 -9.69
C PRO A 82 12.35 -16.42 -9.82
N PHE A 83 12.16 -15.26 -9.20
CA PHE A 83 10.92 -14.48 -9.24
C PHE A 83 10.67 -13.79 -10.58
N GLN A 84 11.63 -13.83 -11.52
CA GLN A 84 11.36 -13.44 -12.92
C GLN A 84 10.27 -14.31 -13.56
N TYR A 85 10.20 -15.58 -13.17
CA TYR A 85 9.30 -16.58 -13.76
C TYR A 85 8.30 -17.14 -12.74
N ARG A 86 8.64 -17.11 -11.44
CA ARG A 86 7.83 -17.70 -10.36
C ARG A 86 7.26 -16.62 -9.44
N VAL A 87 6.23 -15.91 -9.88
CA VAL A 87 5.57 -14.86 -9.10
C VAL A 87 4.92 -15.44 -7.84
N PRO A 88 5.11 -14.86 -6.65
CA PRO A 88 4.59 -15.43 -5.40
C PRO A 88 3.06 -15.29 -5.30
N GLY A 89 2.47 -16.12 -4.46
CA GLY A 89 1.07 -16.00 -4.07
C GLY A 89 0.06 -16.49 -5.11
N LYS A 90 -1.22 -16.48 -4.70
CA LYS A 90 -2.37 -16.84 -5.54
C LYS A 90 -2.97 -15.57 -6.14
N ILE A 91 -3.41 -15.62 -7.40
CA ILE A 91 -4.14 -14.52 -8.02
C ILE A 91 -5.51 -14.40 -7.35
N LYS A 92 -5.91 -13.18 -6.97
CA LYS A 92 -7.22 -12.85 -6.39
C LYS A 92 -7.98 -11.78 -7.16
N TYR A 93 -7.33 -11.13 -8.12
CA TYR A 93 -7.94 -10.21 -9.09
C TYR A 93 -7.15 -10.28 -10.39
N LYS A 94 -7.83 -10.32 -11.54
CA LYS A 94 -7.17 -10.32 -12.86
C LYS A 94 -8.00 -9.59 -13.91
N SER A 95 -7.71 -8.31 -14.09
CA SER A 95 -8.24 -7.50 -15.20
C SER A 95 -7.28 -7.47 -16.39
N PRO A 96 -7.68 -6.91 -17.54
CA PRO A 96 -6.77 -6.68 -18.66
C PRO A 96 -5.54 -5.84 -18.30
N GLU A 97 -5.68 -4.89 -17.37
CA GLU A 97 -4.61 -3.98 -16.95
C GLU A 97 -3.78 -4.52 -15.78
N TYR A 98 -4.43 -5.08 -14.77
CA TYR A 98 -3.79 -5.38 -13.48
C TYR A 98 -4.16 -6.73 -12.90
N THR A 99 -3.20 -7.33 -12.22
CA THR A 99 -3.35 -8.56 -11.44
C THR A 99 -3.00 -8.29 -9.99
N ILE A 100 -3.84 -8.71 -9.03
CA ILE A 100 -3.54 -8.66 -7.60
C ILE A 100 -3.33 -10.09 -7.10
N ARG A 101 -2.23 -10.32 -6.39
CA ARG A 101 -1.90 -11.63 -5.81
C ARG A 101 -1.85 -11.57 -4.29
N ARG A 102 -2.50 -12.55 -3.64
CA ARG A 102 -2.41 -12.81 -2.21
C ARG A 102 -1.17 -13.64 -1.90
N VAL A 103 -0.21 -13.02 -1.21
CA VAL A 103 1.05 -13.62 -0.76
C VAL A 103 1.00 -13.78 0.76
N LYS A 104 1.02 -15.04 1.23
CA LYS A 104 1.03 -15.34 2.67
C LYS A 104 2.45 -15.15 3.21
N GLY A 105 2.62 -14.30 4.23
CA GLY A 105 3.92 -14.03 4.83
C GLY A 105 4.58 -15.28 5.42
N SER A 106 3.80 -16.17 6.02
CA SER A 106 4.27 -17.46 6.55
C SER A 106 4.84 -18.40 5.49
N LYS A 107 4.43 -18.27 4.22
CA LYS A 107 4.92 -19.10 3.11
C LYS A 107 6.10 -18.45 2.36
N TYR A 108 6.11 -17.12 2.26
CA TYR A 108 7.09 -16.36 1.48
C TYR A 108 7.88 -15.40 2.39
N GLN A 109 8.37 -15.92 3.51
CA GLN A 109 8.90 -15.12 4.62
C GLN A 109 10.01 -14.14 4.19
N LEU A 110 11.07 -14.64 3.54
CA LEU A 110 12.18 -13.79 3.08
C LEU A 110 11.72 -12.70 2.09
N PHE A 111 10.84 -13.06 1.15
CA PHE A 111 10.31 -12.09 0.18
C PHE A 111 9.53 -10.97 0.89
N CYS A 112 8.65 -11.33 1.83
CA CYS A 112 7.86 -10.37 2.58
C CYS A 112 8.70 -9.51 3.55
N GLN A 113 9.77 -10.08 4.13
CA GLN A 113 10.74 -9.33 4.93
C GLN A 113 11.49 -8.31 4.08
N CYS A 114 12.02 -8.72 2.93
CA CYS A 114 12.69 -7.80 2.00
C CYS A 114 11.74 -6.70 1.49
N LEU A 115 10.48 -7.03 1.18
CA LEU A 115 9.44 -6.06 0.83
C LEU A 115 9.18 -5.08 1.98
N CYS A 116 9.07 -5.56 3.22
CA CYS A 116 8.86 -4.71 4.39
C CYS A 116 10.03 -3.76 4.64
N LEU A 117 11.26 -4.24 4.50
CA LEU A 117 12.47 -3.43 4.61
C LEU A 117 12.50 -2.35 3.53
N PHE A 118 12.26 -2.71 2.26
CA PHE A 118 12.15 -1.75 1.17
C PHE A 118 11.08 -0.68 1.47
N THR A 119 9.93 -1.12 1.99
CA THR A 119 8.82 -0.23 2.37
C THR A 119 9.21 0.75 3.47
N LYS A 120 10.05 0.36 4.43
CA LYS A 120 10.51 1.22 5.53
C LYS A 120 11.27 2.46 5.06
N LEU A 121 11.84 2.42 3.85
CA LEU A 121 12.52 3.56 3.21
C LEU A 121 11.53 4.61 2.66
N TYR A 122 10.24 4.25 2.58
CA TYR A 122 9.16 5.07 2.00
C TYR A 122 7.93 5.21 2.92
N LEU A 123 7.92 4.56 4.09
CA LEU A 123 6.92 4.74 5.14
C LEU A 123 7.64 4.94 6.49
N ASP A 124 7.36 6.05 7.15
CA ASP A 124 7.88 6.39 8.47
C ASP A 124 7.35 5.45 9.56
N ASN A 125 6.04 5.26 9.61
CA ASN A 125 5.33 4.59 10.71
C ASN A 125 5.34 3.06 10.63
N LYS A 126 6.08 2.46 9.69
CA LYS A 126 6.16 0.99 9.58
C LYS A 126 7.04 0.42 10.69
N SER A 127 6.42 -0.27 11.65
CA SER A 127 7.07 -0.84 12.83
C SER A 127 7.42 -2.33 12.68
N MET A 128 6.65 -3.10 11.91
CA MET A 128 6.84 -4.54 11.70
C MET A 128 7.47 -4.83 10.34
N TYR A 129 8.63 -5.50 10.35
CA TYR A 129 9.37 -5.89 9.13
C TYR A 129 9.96 -7.32 9.15
N PHE A 130 10.20 -7.92 10.32
CA PHE A 130 10.74 -9.27 10.42
C PHE A 130 9.70 -10.36 10.71
N LYS A 131 8.72 -10.06 11.57
CA LYS A 131 7.62 -10.97 11.93
C LYS A 131 6.48 -10.83 10.91
N VAL A 132 6.58 -11.55 9.80
CA VAL A 132 5.62 -11.47 8.69
C VAL A 132 4.60 -12.61 8.68
N ASP A 133 4.72 -13.58 9.58
CA ASP A 133 3.94 -14.82 9.53
C ASP A 133 2.44 -14.63 9.77
N HIS A 134 2.08 -13.54 10.45
CA HIS A 134 0.69 -13.14 10.74
C HIS A 134 0.10 -12.16 9.72
N TYR A 135 0.80 -11.92 8.62
CA TYR A 135 0.37 -10.99 7.58
C TYR A 135 0.11 -11.67 6.24
N GLU A 136 -0.93 -11.23 5.56
CA GLU A 136 -1.08 -11.40 4.11
C GLU A 136 -0.70 -10.11 3.39
N PHE A 137 -0.10 -10.27 2.21
CA PHE A 137 0.31 -9.18 1.35
C PHE A 137 -0.45 -9.29 0.03
N TYR A 138 -1.15 -8.22 -0.35
CA TYR A 138 -1.90 -8.13 -1.59
C TYR A 138 -1.13 -7.23 -2.55
N ILE A 139 -0.46 -7.85 -3.51
CA ILE A 139 0.54 -7.20 -4.35
C ILE A 139 -0.03 -7.02 -5.75
N VAL A 140 -0.01 -5.79 -6.25
CA VAL A 140 -0.47 -5.45 -7.61
C VAL A 140 0.67 -5.53 -8.62
N TYR A 141 0.36 -6.09 -9.78
CA TYR A 141 1.20 -6.25 -10.95
C TYR A 141 0.45 -5.72 -12.17
N GLU A 142 1.19 -5.26 -13.17
CA GLU A 142 0.63 -5.14 -14.52
C GLU A 142 0.33 -6.56 -15.05
N THR A 143 -0.81 -6.74 -15.70
CA THR A 143 -1.20 -8.06 -16.20
C THR A 143 -0.20 -8.57 -17.23
N GLY A 144 0.32 -9.78 -17.00
CA GLY A 144 1.40 -10.37 -17.79
C GLY A 144 2.82 -10.03 -17.32
N SER A 145 2.97 -9.08 -16.39
CA SER A 145 4.26 -8.75 -15.77
C SER A 145 4.51 -9.55 -14.50
N THR A 146 5.79 -9.78 -14.20
CA THR A 146 6.25 -10.36 -12.93
C THR A 146 6.79 -9.32 -11.96
N LYS A 147 6.73 -8.03 -12.34
CA LYS A 147 7.27 -6.92 -11.56
C LYS A 147 6.17 -6.32 -10.65
N PRO A 148 6.31 -6.43 -9.32
CA PRO A 148 5.36 -5.83 -8.39
C PRO A 148 5.39 -4.30 -8.49
N MET A 149 4.22 -3.67 -8.43
CA MET A 149 4.04 -2.23 -8.59
C MET A 149 3.65 -1.52 -7.29
N GLY A 150 3.09 -2.25 -6.35
CA GLY A 150 2.68 -1.78 -5.04
C GLY A 150 2.00 -2.90 -4.27
N PHE A 151 1.67 -2.65 -3.01
CA PHE A 151 0.96 -3.63 -2.20
C PHE A 151 0.22 -2.97 -1.05
N PHE A 152 -0.66 -3.74 -0.43
CA PHE A 152 -1.00 -3.54 0.97
C PHE A 152 -0.80 -4.82 1.78
N SER A 153 -0.61 -4.68 3.09
CA SER A 153 -0.60 -5.80 4.04
C SER A 153 -1.85 -5.79 4.90
N LYS A 154 -2.35 -6.98 5.26
CA LYS A 154 -3.49 -7.22 6.13
C LYS A 154 -3.10 -8.20 7.24
N ASP A 155 -3.44 -7.89 8.48
CA ASP A 155 -3.31 -8.81 9.60
C ASP A 155 -4.29 -9.98 9.46
N LEU A 156 -3.83 -11.20 9.73
CA LEU A 156 -4.72 -12.37 9.80
C LEU A 156 -5.68 -12.30 10.99
N VAL A 157 -5.23 -11.68 12.09
CA VAL A 157 -6.03 -11.47 13.31
C VAL A 157 -5.88 -10.02 13.72
N SER A 158 -6.82 -9.18 13.27
CA SER A 158 -6.82 -7.76 13.62
C SER A 158 -7.78 -7.48 14.79
N TYR A 159 -7.23 -7.16 15.97
CA TYR A 159 -8.04 -6.82 17.16
C TYR A 159 -8.94 -5.60 16.93
N GLN A 160 -8.49 -4.66 16.09
CA GLN A 160 -9.24 -3.45 15.74
C GLN A 160 -10.08 -3.64 14.47
N GLN A 161 -10.12 -4.85 13.88
CA GLN A 161 -10.79 -5.13 12.61
C GLN A 161 -10.26 -4.23 11.46
N ASN A 162 -8.95 -3.99 11.43
CA ASN A 162 -8.32 -3.26 10.34
C ASN A 162 -8.29 -4.14 9.08
N ASN A 163 -8.73 -3.60 7.94
CA ASN A 163 -8.65 -4.29 6.66
C ASN A 163 -7.32 -4.07 5.93
N LEU A 164 -6.54 -3.09 6.41
CA LEU A 164 -5.28 -2.67 5.82
C LEU A 164 -4.35 -2.15 6.92
N ALA A 165 -3.16 -2.73 7.05
CA ALA A 165 -2.13 -2.34 8.00
C ALA A 165 -1.11 -1.36 7.39
N CYS A 166 -0.61 -1.66 6.18
CA CYS A 166 0.30 -0.79 5.46
C CYS A 166 -0.05 -0.80 3.98
N ILE A 167 0.08 0.33 3.30
CA ILE A 167 -0.07 0.45 1.84
C ILE A 167 1.08 1.27 1.27
N LEU A 168 1.66 0.78 0.17
CA LEU A 168 2.65 1.52 -0.58
C LEU A 168 2.54 1.21 -2.07
N ILE A 169 2.41 2.26 -2.88
CA ILE A 169 2.69 2.17 -4.31
C ILE A 169 4.15 2.55 -4.52
N PHE A 170 4.93 1.68 -5.16
CA PHE A 170 6.36 1.92 -5.28
C PHE A 170 6.62 3.16 -6.14
N PRO A 171 7.67 3.94 -5.84
CA PRO A 171 7.87 5.26 -6.43
C PRO A 171 7.72 5.32 -7.97
N PRO A 172 8.26 4.37 -8.76
CA PRO A 172 8.12 4.39 -10.23
C PRO A 172 6.69 4.21 -10.77
N TYR A 173 5.77 3.74 -9.94
CA TYR A 173 4.40 3.36 -10.32
C TYR A 173 3.33 4.23 -9.66
N GLN A 174 3.72 5.24 -8.89
CA GLN A 174 2.80 6.20 -8.29
C GLN A 174 2.02 6.99 -9.36
N ARG A 175 0.92 7.63 -8.95
CA ARG A 175 0.04 8.44 -9.80
C ARG A 175 -0.65 7.68 -10.96
N ARG A 176 -0.70 6.35 -10.91
CA ARG A 176 -1.41 5.48 -11.87
C ARG A 176 -2.77 4.96 -11.36
N GLY A 177 -3.28 5.52 -10.25
CA GLY A 177 -4.53 5.06 -9.62
C GLY A 177 -4.43 3.73 -8.86
N LEU A 178 -3.23 3.14 -8.74
CA LEU A 178 -3.03 1.85 -8.07
C LEU A 178 -3.37 1.88 -6.57
N GLY A 179 -3.13 3.00 -5.89
CA GLY A 179 -3.49 3.15 -4.48
C GLY A 179 -5.00 3.04 -4.26
N LEU A 180 -5.77 3.69 -5.13
CA LEU A 180 -7.24 3.60 -5.11
C LEU A 180 -7.70 2.17 -5.39
N LEU A 181 -7.13 1.49 -6.41
CA LEU A 181 -7.43 0.09 -6.71
C LEU A 181 -7.18 -0.83 -5.51
N LEU A 182 -6.08 -0.64 -4.78
CA LEU A 182 -5.76 -1.45 -3.61
C LEU A 182 -6.68 -1.16 -2.40
N ILE A 183 -7.08 0.11 -2.20
CA ILE A 183 -8.06 0.49 -1.17
C ILE A 183 -9.44 -0.12 -1.50
N GLU A 184 -9.90 0.01 -2.75
CA GLU A 184 -11.15 -0.63 -3.21
C GLU A 184 -11.09 -2.14 -2.98
N PHE A 185 -9.98 -2.78 -3.33
CA PHE A 185 -9.79 -4.22 -3.12
C PHE A 185 -9.81 -4.60 -1.62
N SER A 186 -9.22 -3.80 -0.73
CA SER A 186 -9.25 -4.09 0.71
C SER A 186 -10.66 -4.04 1.29
N TYR A 187 -11.49 -3.08 0.85
CA TYR A 187 -12.90 -3.04 1.25
C TYR A 187 -13.71 -4.18 0.65
N LYS A 188 -13.43 -4.60 -0.58
CA LYS A 188 -14.09 -5.76 -1.19
C LYS A 188 -13.82 -7.05 -0.41
N LEU A 189 -12.60 -7.25 0.10
CA LEU A 189 -12.30 -8.36 1.00
C LEU A 189 -13.15 -8.30 2.28
N SER A 190 -13.23 -7.13 2.90
CA SER A 190 -14.04 -6.95 4.12
C SER A 190 -15.53 -7.18 3.88
N GLN A 191 -16.06 -6.76 2.74
CA GLN A 191 -17.44 -7.02 2.35
C GLN A 191 -17.73 -8.52 2.26
N LEU A 192 -16.80 -9.29 1.67
CA LEU A 192 -16.91 -10.74 1.57
C LEU A 192 -16.79 -11.44 2.92
N GLU A 193 -16.05 -10.84 3.86
CA GLU A 193 -15.95 -11.29 5.24
C GLU A 193 -17.14 -10.82 6.12
N GLY A 194 -18.02 -9.96 5.58
CA GLY A 194 -19.16 -9.41 6.31
C GLY A 194 -18.76 -8.45 7.44
N VAL A 195 -17.60 -7.78 7.33
CA VAL A 195 -17.06 -6.92 8.40
C VAL A 195 -17.03 -5.45 8.00
N ILE A 196 -17.53 -4.60 8.90
CA ILE A 196 -17.29 -3.15 8.84
C ILE A 196 -15.85 -2.91 9.30
N SER A 197 -15.06 -2.20 8.48
CA SER A 197 -13.62 -2.09 8.69
C SER A 197 -13.06 -0.77 8.17
N GLY A 198 -11.77 -0.57 8.42
CA GLY A 198 -11.03 0.59 7.94
C GLY A 198 -9.52 0.34 8.03
N PRO A 199 -8.70 1.31 7.60
CA PRO A 199 -7.26 1.22 7.75
C PRO A 199 -6.82 1.24 9.22
N GLU A 200 -5.61 0.73 9.45
CA GLU A 200 -4.84 1.03 10.65
C GLU A 200 -4.51 2.53 10.71
N VAL A 201 -4.57 3.09 11.92
CA VAL A 201 -4.28 4.51 12.20
C VAL A 201 -2.98 4.63 13.01
N PRO A 202 -2.18 5.71 12.84
CA PRO A 202 -2.43 6.87 11.98
C PRO A 202 -2.09 6.64 10.50
N LEU A 203 -2.88 7.23 9.60
CA LEU A 203 -2.60 7.26 8.16
C LEU A 203 -1.46 8.23 7.85
N SER A 204 -0.64 7.90 6.84
CA SER A 204 0.28 8.87 6.24
C SER A 204 -0.52 9.97 5.50
N PRO A 205 0.04 11.19 5.30
CA PRO A 205 -0.68 12.25 4.58
C PRO A 205 -1.16 11.82 3.19
N PHE A 206 -0.33 11.09 2.44
CA PHE A 206 -0.72 10.53 1.14
C PHE A 206 -1.77 9.42 1.27
N GLY A 207 -1.69 8.61 2.33
CA GLY A 207 -2.70 7.60 2.67
C GLY A 207 -4.07 8.24 2.91
N LEU A 208 -4.12 9.29 3.74
CA LEU A 208 -5.36 10.02 4.04
C LEU A 208 -6.01 10.60 2.77
N ILE A 209 -5.23 11.20 1.87
CA ILE A 209 -5.75 11.71 0.59
C ILE A 209 -6.34 10.57 -0.25
N GLY A 210 -5.67 9.42 -0.30
CA GLY A 210 -6.15 8.24 -1.03
C GLY A 210 -7.46 7.69 -0.46
N TYR A 211 -7.55 7.58 0.86
CA TYR A 211 -8.74 7.10 1.57
C TYR A 211 -9.91 8.09 1.45
N LEU A 212 -9.70 9.39 1.66
CA LEU A 212 -10.74 10.40 1.49
C LEU A 212 -11.30 10.40 0.06
N LYS A 213 -10.45 10.17 -0.95
CA LYS A 213 -10.90 10.03 -2.33
C LYS A 213 -11.84 8.82 -2.48
N TYR A 214 -11.42 7.64 -2.04
CA TYR A 214 -12.25 6.42 -2.10
C TYR A 214 -13.56 6.60 -1.31
N TRP A 215 -13.47 7.03 -0.06
CA TRP A 215 -14.61 7.21 0.83
C TRP A 215 -15.62 8.21 0.29
N SER A 216 -15.15 9.33 -0.29
CA SER A 216 -16.04 10.31 -0.92
C SER A 216 -16.77 9.69 -2.11
N GLN A 217 -16.07 8.90 -2.94
CA GLN A 217 -16.66 8.22 -4.09
C GLN A 217 -17.71 7.19 -3.70
N ILE A 218 -17.40 6.30 -2.74
CA ILE A 218 -18.33 5.23 -2.33
C ILE A 218 -19.56 5.79 -1.63
N LEU A 219 -19.40 6.79 -0.75
CA LEU A 219 -20.54 7.46 -0.09
C LEU A 219 -21.44 8.13 -1.13
N CYS A 220 -20.86 8.90 -2.05
CA CYS A 220 -21.62 9.54 -3.10
C CYS A 220 -22.36 8.52 -3.98
N TRP A 221 -21.68 7.44 -4.38
CA TRP A 221 -22.29 6.41 -5.21
C TRP A 221 -23.53 5.79 -4.53
N HIS A 222 -23.43 5.37 -3.26
CA HIS A 222 -24.58 4.78 -2.54
C HIS A 222 -25.76 5.75 -2.39
N LEU A 223 -25.49 7.05 -2.28
CA LEU A 223 -26.52 8.08 -2.11
C LEU A 223 -27.18 8.52 -3.43
N ILE A 224 -26.59 8.22 -4.59
CA ILE A 224 -27.13 8.64 -5.91
C ILE A 224 -27.64 7.45 -6.71
N GLU A 225 -26.87 6.37 -6.73
CA GLU A 225 -27.07 5.23 -7.62
C GLU A 225 -27.22 3.91 -6.86
N GLY A 226 -26.66 3.80 -5.65
CA GLY A 226 -26.69 2.59 -4.84
C GLY A 226 -27.86 2.53 -3.85
N ASP A 227 -27.65 1.77 -2.78
CA ASP A 227 -28.72 1.32 -1.88
C ASP A 227 -29.50 2.42 -1.15
N LEU A 228 -28.97 3.65 -1.11
CA LEU A 228 -29.57 4.78 -0.40
C LEU A 228 -30.12 5.86 -1.35
N ALA A 229 -30.13 5.63 -2.66
CA ALA A 229 -30.54 6.61 -3.68
C ALA A 229 -31.98 7.14 -3.51
N HIS A 230 -32.85 6.38 -2.86
CA HIS A 230 -34.28 6.69 -2.68
C HIS A 230 -34.65 7.03 -1.24
N TYR A 231 -33.68 7.22 -0.35
CA TYR A 231 -33.91 7.52 1.05
C TYR A 231 -33.97 9.05 1.28
N ASP A 232 -35.07 9.53 1.85
CA ASP A 232 -35.23 10.95 2.23
C ASP A 232 -34.39 11.33 3.46
N LYS A 233 -34.06 10.35 4.30
CA LYS A 233 -33.23 10.49 5.50
C LYS A 233 -32.29 9.30 5.60
N VAL A 234 -31.04 9.58 5.93
CA VAL A 234 -29.97 8.59 6.06
C VAL A 234 -29.23 8.84 7.38
N THR A 235 -28.95 7.77 8.11
CA THR A 235 -28.16 7.81 9.35
C THR A 235 -26.68 7.50 9.09
N LEU A 236 -25.82 7.74 10.08
CA LEU A 236 -24.39 7.36 9.96
C LEU A 236 -24.23 5.85 9.93
N GLU A 237 -25.10 5.13 10.62
CA GLU A 237 -25.17 3.67 10.66
C GLU A 237 -25.56 3.10 9.30
N ASP A 238 -26.56 3.67 8.62
CA ASP A 238 -26.94 3.25 7.26
C ASP A 238 -25.75 3.35 6.31
N LEU A 239 -25.03 4.48 6.34
CA LEU A 239 -23.83 4.69 5.53
C LEU A 239 -22.72 3.69 5.88
N SER A 240 -22.51 3.43 7.17
CA SER A 240 -21.51 2.47 7.65
C SER A 240 -21.79 1.06 7.15
N ILE A 241 -23.06 0.65 7.17
CA ILE A 241 -23.50 -0.68 6.73
C ILE A 241 -23.31 -0.83 5.22
N VAL A 242 -23.83 0.10 4.41
CA VAL A 242 -23.80 -0.06 2.94
C VAL A 242 -22.39 0.07 2.36
N THR A 243 -21.55 0.93 2.95
CA THR A 243 -20.16 1.14 2.48
C THR A 243 -19.15 0.18 3.09
N GLY A 244 -19.48 -0.48 4.22
CA GLY A 244 -18.53 -1.25 5.02
C GLY A 244 -17.48 -0.42 5.74
N MET A 245 -17.63 0.92 5.76
CA MET A 245 -16.73 1.84 6.47
C MET A 245 -17.11 1.96 7.94
N ARG A 246 -16.14 2.16 8.83
CA ARG A 246 -16.42 2.54 10.22
C ARG A 246 -17.14 3.89 10.28
N VAL A 247 -18.03 4.05 11.26
CA VAL A 247 -18.74 5.33 11.50
C VAL A 247 -17.79 6.52 11.60
N ASN A 248 -16.63 6.36 12.26
CA ASN A 248 -15.63 7.43 12.35
C ASN A 248 -15.06 7.84 10.98
N ASP A 249 -14.86 6.89 10.08
CA ASP A 249 -14.38 7.16 8.72
C ASP A 249 -15.47 7.83 7.87
N VAL A 250 -16.74 7.45 8.08
CA VAL A 250 -17.91 8.13 7.49
C VAL A 250 -17.99 9.58 7.96
N ILE A 251 -17.90 9.83 9.27
CA ILE A 251 -17.92 11.18 9.85
C ILE A 251 -16.77 12.01 9.29
N LEU A 252 -15.56 11.47 9.27
CA LEU A 252 -14.37 12.15 8.73
C LEU A 252 -14.59 12.55 7.27
N THR A 253 -15.19 11.67 6.47
CA THR A 253 -15.46 11.93 5.07
C THR A 253 -16.57 12.96 4.88
N LEU A 254 -17.67 12.87 5.62
CA LEU A 254 -18.74 13.85 5.56
C LEU A 254 -18.27 15.25 6.00
N LYS A 255 -17.37 15.33 6.99
CA LYS A 255 -16.70 16.59 7.37
C LYS A 255 -15.85 17.12 6.23
N HIS A 256 -15.05 16.27 5.59
CA HIS A 256 -14.25 16.66 4.42
C HIS A 256 -15.11 17.20 3.26
N LEU A 257 -16.30 16.64 3.08
CA LEU A 257 -17.27 17.05 2.06
C LEU A 257 -18.14 18.24 2.49
N ASN A 258 -18.02 18.74 3.72
CA ASN A 258 -18.90 19.75 4.33
C ASN A 258 -20.39 19.34 4.28
N CYS A 259 -20.69 18.06 4.54
CA CYS A 259 -22.02 17.46 4.42
C CYS A 259 -22.59 16.98 5.75
N ILE A 260 -22.01 17.37 6.89
CA ILE A 260 -22.49 17.02 8.23
C ILE A 260 -22.47 18.24 9.16
N GLY A 261 -23.54 18.43 9.93
CA GLY A 261 -23.69 19.49 10.92
C GLY A 261 -23.27 19.09 12.34
N GLU A 262 -23.36 20.02 13.29
CA GLU A 262 -22.95 19.83 14.69
C GLU A 262 -23.71 18.69 15.41
N ASN A 263 -24.98 18.45 15.02
CA ASN A 263 -25.82 17.38 15.58
C ASN A 263 -25.75 16.06 14.77
N ASN A 264 -24.67 15.83 14.02
CA ASN A 264 -24.52 14.71 13.08
C ASN A 264 -25.61 14.63 12.00
N GLN A 265 -26.33 15.73 11.76
CA GLN A 265 -27.31 15.80 10.68
C GLN A 265 -26.59 15.81 9.33
N ILE A 266 -26.97 14.89 8.44
CA ILE A 266 -26.40 14.76 7.10
C ILE A 266 -27.13 15.69 6.13
N TYR A 267 -26.38 16.56 5.45
CA TYR A 267 -26.91 17.50 4.47
C TYR A 267 -26.81 16.93 3.05
N LEU A 268 -27.83 16.17 2.63
CA LEU A 268 -27.86 15.53 1.30
C LEU A 268 -27.74 16.54 0.14
N GLN A 269 -28.20 17.78 0.32
CA GLN A 269 -28.10 18.82 -0.69
C GLN A 269 -26.65 19.27 -0.95
N SER A 270 -25.79 19.26 0.06
CA SER A 270 -24.37 19.64 -0.07
C SER A 270 -23.58 18.64 -0.92
N LEU A 271 -23.97 17.37 -0.92
CA LEU A 271 -23.36 16.30 -1.73
C LEU A 271 -23.58 16.51 -3.22
N ASN A 272 -24.78 16.97 -3.62
CA ASN A 272 -25.10 17.30 -5.01
C ASN A 272 -24.18 18.39 -5.59
N SER A 273 -23.69 19.31 -4.75
CA SER A 273 -22.73 20.33 -5.16
C SER A 273 -21.34 19.73 -5.39
N TRP A 274 -20.87 18.82 -4.53
CA TRP A 274 -19.60 18.11 -4.72
C TRP A 274 -19.58 17.31 -6.03
N LEU A 275 -20.69 16.65 -6.34
CA LEU A 275 -20.87 15.86 -7.56
C LEU A 275 -20.82 16.69 -8.84
N LYS A 276 -21.47 17.85 -8.84
CA LYS A 276 -21.42 18.81 -9.95
C LYS A 276 -20.00 19.32 -10.21
N LEU A 277 -19.20 19.49 -9.16
CA LEU A 277 -17.81 19.97 -9.27
C LEU A 277 -16.85 18.89 -9.75
N HIS A 278 -17.07 17.62 -9.41
CA HIS A 278 -16.14 16.54 -9.72
C HIS A 278 -16.53 15.64 -10.89
N GLY A 279 -17.72 15.86 -11.46
CA GLY A 279 -18.18 15.23 -12.70
C GLY A 279 -18.52 13.74 -12.51
N THR A 280 -19.75 13.37 -12.83
CA THR A 280 -20.18 11.97 -12.89
C THR A 280 -19.48 11.27 -14.05
N LYS A 281 -18.28 10.73 -13.80
CA LYS A 281 -17.69 9.76 -14.72
C LYS A 281 -18.49 8.47 -14.60
N ARG A 282 -18.85 7.87 -15.74
CA ARG A 282 -19.48 6.53 -15.90
C ARG A 282 -18.69 5.37 -15.26
N ASN A 283 -17.70 5.64 -14.43
CA ASN A 283 -16.80 4.66 -13.87
C ASN A 283 -16.33 5.12 -12.47
N TRP A 284 -17.20 4.92 -11.47
CA TRP A 284 -16.97 5.30 -10.07
C TRP A 284 -15.73 4.63 -9.47
N PHE A 285 -15.51 3.35 -9.80
CA PHE A 285 -14.52 2.48 -9.18
C PHE A 285 -13.56 1.88 -10.21
N LYS A 286 -12.29 1.77 -9.84
CA LYS A 286 -11.26 1.14 -10.69
C LYS A 286 -11.32 -0.38 -10.64
N LEU A 287 -11.69 -0.95 -9.48
CA LEU A 287 -11.98 -2.35 -9.27
C LEU A 287 -13.27 -2.74 -10.00
N LYS A 288 -13.26 -3.91 -10.62
CA LYS A 288 -14.45 -4.49 -11.27
C LYS A 288 -14.70 -5.89 -10.74
N ASP A 289 -15.91 -6.13 -10.29
CA ASP A 289 -16.28 -7.39 -9.64
C ASP A 289 -16.12 -8.60 -10.57
N GLU A 290 -16.33 -8.42 -11.88
CA GLU A 290 -16.14 -9.47 -12.90
C GLU A 290 -14.71 -10.04 -12.99
N TYR A 291 -13.71 -9.33 -12.46
CA TYR A 291 -12.31 -9.76 -12.46
C TYR A 291 -11.84 -10.32 -11.11
N LEU A 292 -12.73 -10.40 -10.11
CA LEU A 292 -12.41 -10.97 -8.81
C LEU A 292 -12.30 -12.49 -8.90
N LEU A 293 -11.29 -13.03 -8.23
CA LEU A 293 -11.00 -14.46 -8.17
C LEU A 293 -10.87 -14.87 -6.69
N ILE A 294 -11.91 -14.56 -5.92
CA ILE A 294 -11.84 -14.62 -4.45
C ILE A 294 -12.24 -15.99 -3.90
N ASP A 295 -13.04 -16.75 -4.65
CA ASP A 295 -13.30 -18.17 -4.39
C ASP A 295 -11.96 -18.94 -4.32
N ASP A 296 -11.78 -19.72 -3.26
CA ASP A 296 -10.50 -20.40 -2.95
C ASP A 296 -10.43 -21.84 -3.50
#